data_AF-A0A3D5GHM3-F1
#
_entry.id   AF-A0A3D5GHM3-F1
#
_cell.length_a   1.000
_cell.length_b   1.000
_cell.length_c   1.000
_cell.angle_alpha   90.00
_cell.angle_beta   90.00
_cell.angle_gamma   90.00
#
_symmetry.space_group_name_H-M   'P 1'
#
loop_
_entity.id
_entity.type
_entity.pdbx_description
1 polymer ?
#
loop_
_entity_poly.entity_id
_entity_poly.type
_entity_poly.pdbx_seq_one_letter_code
_entity_poly.pdbx_strand_id
1 'polypeptide(L)'
;YLQSFLPSMTSEEIVGGFSEEGYERIAEGLRAGKGVIMAMPHLGGWEWAAHWLTIHQGVSVGCVVESLEPPELFEWYRSFRTSLGMEVVGLGPSAGTQAVAMLRANRAVCLPSDRHVGGVGVEVEFFGERTMLPAGPATLALRTGATLLPIAVYDRPGGCHGVVRPALRTVREGRLRDDVVRVTQNLAREIESLISVAPEQWHLLQPNWPSDRLANPASTSGVRL
;
A
#
# COMPACT_ATOMS: atom_id res chain seq x y z
N TYR A 1 -7.72 15.71 3.46
CA TYR A 1 -7.40 17.16 3.37
C TYR A 1 -6.28 17.62 4.31
N LEU A 2 -5.97 16.92 5.41
CA LEU A 2 -4.79 17.26 6.25
C LEU A 2 -3.44 17.05 5.55
N GLN A 3 -3.34 16.04 4.68
CA GLN A 3 -2.06 15.64 4.08
C GLN A 3 -1.42 16.70 3.17
N SER A 4 -2.21 17.59 2.53
CA SER A 4 -1.65 18.62 1.65
C SER A 4 -0.80 19.67 2.40
N PHE A 5 -0.91 19.74 3.73
CA PHE A 5 -0.12 20.63 4.57
C PHE A 5 1.20 20.01 5.04
N LEU A 6 1.41 18.70 4.82
CA LEU A 6 2.65 18.01 5.24
C LEU A 6 3.94 18.74 4.81
N PRO A 7 4.07 19.29 3.58
CA PRO A 7 5.28 19.98 3.15
C PRO A 7 5.53 21.30 3.89
N SER A 8 4.50 21.87 4.53
CA SER A 8 4.60 23.09 5.34
C SER A 8 4.80 22.84 6.83
N MET A 9 4.68 21.58 7.28
CA MET A 9 4.88 21.22 8.68
C MET A 9 6.37 21.08 8.98
N THR A 10 6.75 21.45 10.20
CA THR A 10 8.09 21.21 10.72
C THR A 10 8.29 19.72 11.05
N SER A 11 9.54 19.27 11.08
CA SER A 11 9.86 17.90 11.49
C SER A 11 9.35 17.60 12.91
N GLU A 12 9.34 18.59 13.81
CA GLU A 12 8.81 18.43 15.17
C GLU A 12 7.30 18.16 15.17
N GLU A 13 6.52 18.88 14.35
CA GLU A 13 5.08 18.64 14.21
C GLU A 13 4.79 17.29 13.57
N ILE A 14 5.57 16.89 12.55
CA ILE A 14 5.42 15.58 11.91
C ILE A 14 5.72 14.44 12.89
N VAL A 15 6.82 14.55 13.64
CA VAL A 15 7.22 13.52 14.61
C VAL A 15 6.30 13.51 15.82
N GLY A 16 5.97 14.66 16.38
CA GLY A 16 5.09 14.78 17.55
C GLY A 16 3.63 14.40 17.24
N GLY A 17 3.18 14.61 15.99
CA GLY A 17 1.84 14.22 15.52
C GLY A 17 1.74 12.77 15.09
N PHE A 18 2.82 11.97 15.13
CA PHE A 18 2.79 10.57 14.72
C PHE A 18 2.98 9.63 15.91
N SER A 19 2.06 8.69 16.05
CA SER A 19 2.20 7.56 16.98
C SER A 19 2.22 6.26 16.19
N GLU A 20 2.82 5.22 16.73
CA GLU A 20 2.90 3.93 16.05
C GLU A 20 2.75 2.76 17.01
N GLU A 21 2.27 1.64 16.46
CA GLU A 21 2.51 0.32 17.02
C GLU A 21 3.09 -0.60 15.94
N GLY A 22 4.14 -1.32 16.31
CA GLY A 22 4.70 -2.37 15.48
C GLY A 22 5.81 -1.95 14.53
N TYR A 23 6.29 -0.71 14.59
CA TYR A 23 7.43 -0.24 13.79
C TYR A 23 8.64 -1.18 13.89
N GLU A 24 8.84 -1.84 15.03
CA GLU A 24 9.94 -2.80 15.21
C GLU A 24 9.96 -3.81 14.06
N ARG A 25 8.80 -4.29 13.57
CA ARG A 25 8.69 -5.25 12.46
C ARG A 25 9.23 -4.72 11.14
N ILE A 26 9.06 -3.43 10.87
CA ILE A 26 9.68 -2.77 9.71
C ILE A 26 11.20 -2.79 9.89
N ALA A 27 11.68 -2.38 11.06
CA ALA A 27 13.11 -2.38 11.35
C ALA A 27 13.72 -3.80 11.27
N GLU A 28 13.03 -4.83 11.78
CA GLU A 28 13.48 -6.23 11.67
C GLU A 28 13.53 -6.71 10.22
N GLY A 29 12.50 -6.39 9.44
CA GLY A 29 12.44 -6.74 8.02
C GLY A 29 13.57 -6.07 7.21
N LEU A 30 13.91 -4.83 7.53
CA LEU A 30 15.04 -4.13 6.92
C LEU A 30 16.40 -4.70 7.37
N ARG A 31 16.54 -5.10 8.65
CA ARG A 31 17.75 -5.80 9.14
C ARG A 31 18.00 -7.13 8.41
N ALA A 32 16.96 -7.76 7.87
CA ALA A 32 17.09 -8.98 7.07
C ALA A 32 17.71 -8.74 5.67
N GLY A 33 17.86 -7.49 5.23
CA GLY A 33 18.63 -7.12 4.04
C GLY A 33 17.97 -7.39 2.69
N LYS A 34 16.65 -7.64 2.67
CA LYS A 34 15.89 -7.97 1.44
C LYS A 34 14.78 -6.94 1.11
N GLY A 35 14.74 -5.85 1.87
CA GLY A 35 13.67 -4.87 1.82
C GLY A 35 12.39 -5.32 2.51
N VAL A 36 11.46 -4.38 2.61
CA VAL A 36 10.15 -4.58 3.24
C VAL A 36 9.07 -4.13 2.26
N ILE A 37 8.03 -4.94 2.12
CA ILE A 37 6.80 -4.58 1.41
C ILE A 37 5.78 -4.19 2.46
N MET A 38 5.32 -2.95 2.41
CA MET A 38 4.25 -2.42 3.23
C MET A 38 2.96 -2.46 2.41
N ALA A 39 2.16 -3.50 2.61
CA ALA A 39 0.90 -3.67 1.92
C ALA A 39 -0.23 -3.05 2.73
N MET A 40 -0.99 -2.13 2.14
CA MET A 40 -1.92 -1.31 2.91
C MET A 40 -3.23 -0.99 2.19
N PRO A 41 -4.33 -0.79 2.92
CA PRO A 41 -5.51 -0.14 2.38
C PRO A 41 -5.30 1.37 2.20
N HIS A 42 -6.17 2.00 1.42
CA HIS A 42 -6.31 3.46 1.36
C HIS A 42 -7.02 3.97 2.63
N LEU A 43 -6.32 3.89 3.77
CA LEU A 43 -6.83 4.27 5.07
C LEU A 43 -6.02 5.46 5.61
N GLY A 44 -6.72 6.52 6.00
CA GLY A 44 -6.13 7.69 6.67
C GLY A 44 -4.90 8.31 6.00
N GLY A 45 -3.96 8.74 6.84
CA GLY A 45 -2.77 9.55 6.55
C GLY A 45 -1.50 8.88 6.01
N TRP A 46 -1.54 7.93 5.06
CA TRP A 46 -0.34 7.12 4.73
C TRP A 46 0.90 7.90 4.28
N GLU A 47 0.74 9.05 3.60
CA GLU A 47 1.85 9.94 3.25
C GLU A 47 2.55 10.52 4.49
N TRP A 48 1.83 10.74 5.60
CA TRP A 48 2.43 11.17 6.88
C TRP A 48 3.33 10.07 7.43
N ALA A 49 2.87 8.82 7.44
CA ALA A 49 3.67 7.69 7.91
C ALA A 49 4.93 7.48 7.06
N ALA A 50 4.80 7.61 5.73
CA ALA A 50 5.95 7.54 4.83
C ALA A 50 6.96 8.67 5.13
N HIS A 51 6.49 9.91 5.32
CA HIS A 51 7.35 11.03 5.65
C HIS A 51 8.00 10.89 7.04
N TRP A 52 7.26 10.41 8.03
CA TRP A 52 7.79 10.09 9.36
C TRP A 52 8.89 9.04 9.28
N LEU A 53 8.70 7.97 8.50
CA LEU A 53 9.73 6.96 8.25
C LEU A 53 11.00 7.56 7.63
N THR A 54 10.87 8.49 6.67
CA THR A 54 12.03 9.10 6.03
C THR A 54 12.79 10.04 6.98
N ILE A 55 12.11 10.95 7.67
CA ILE A 55 12.77 12.00 8.46
C ILE A 55 13.14 11.58 9.89
N HIS A 56 12.38 10.66 10.49
CA HIS A 56 12.59 10.26 11.89
C HIS A 56 13.40 8.98 11.99
N GLN A 57 13.11 8.00 11.13
CA GLN A 57 13.73 6.67 11.17
C GLN A 57 14.85 6.49 10.14
N GLY A 58 15.03 7.44 9.21
CA GLY A 58 16.03 7.34 8.14
C GLY A 58 15.75 6.20 7.15
N VAL A 59 14.51 5.73 7.09
CA VAL A 59 14.10 4.64 6.20
C VAL A 59 13.89 5.19 4.79
N SER A 60 14.56 4.62 3.80
CA SER A 60 14.28 4.91 2.40
C SER A 60 12.95 4.29 1.99
N VAL A 61 11.95 5.13 1.70
CA VAL A 61 10.60 4.72 1.31
C VAL A 61 10.41 4.91 -0.19
N GLY A 62 9.81 3.92 -0.84
CA GLY A 62 9.27 4.06 -2.18
C GLY A 62 7.81 3.61 -2.23
N CYS A 63 7.09 3.99 -3.28
CA CYS A 63 5.71 3.58 -3.48
C CYS A 63 5.42 3.28 -4.95
N VAL A 64 4.52 2.32 -5.19
CA VAL A 64 3.93 2.10 -6.51
C VAL A 64 2.48 2.55 -6.44
N VAL A 65 2.13 3.56 -7.24
CA VAL A 65 0.81 4.20 -7.21
C VAL A 65 0.16 4.19 -8.59
N GLU A 66 -1.18 4.25 -8.63
CA GLU A 66 -1.94 4.37 -9.88
C GLU A 66 -1.48 5.60 -10.68
N SER A 67 -1.33 5.44 -12.00
CA SER A 67 -1.06 6.55 -12.91
C SER A 67 -2.37 7.29 -13.18
N LEU A 68 -2.49 8.52 -12.67
CA LEU A 68 -3.72 9.31 -12.76
C LEU A 68 -3.81 10.07 -14.08
N GLU A 69 -5.04 10.25 -14.56
CA GLU A 69 -5.37 11.13 -15.67
C GLU A 69 -6.01 12.42 -15.13
N PRO A 70 -5.66 13.61 -15.68
CA PRO A 70 -4.68 13.82 -16.74
C PRO A 70 -3.22 13.73 -16.22
N PRO A 71 -2.19 13.60 -17.09
CA PRO A 71 -0.80 13.38 -16.68
C PRO A 71 -0.23 14.46 -15.74
N GLU A 72 -0.71 15.69 -15.84
CA GLU A 72 -0.32 16.80 -14.97
C GLU A 72 -0.75 16.55 -13.52
N LEU A 73 -1.89 15.89 -13.30
CA LEU A 73 -2.36 15.51 -11.97
C LEU A 73 -1.46 14.44 -11.35
N PHE A 74 -1.06 13.45 -12.16
CA PHE A 74 -0.10 12.45 -11.71
C PHE A 74 1.24 13.09 -11.33
N GLU A 75 1.75 14.00 -12.17
CA GLU A 75 3.03 14.67 -11.90
C GLU A 75 2.96 15.56 -10.66
N TRP A 76 1.83 16.23 -10.41
CA TRP A 76 1.63 16.98 -9.17
C TRP A 76 1.71 16.07 -7.94
N TYR A 77 1.00 14.94 -7.94
CA TYR A 77 1.05 13.97 -6.84
C TYR A 77 2.43 13.33 -6.69
N ARG A 78 3.12 13.09 -7.80
CA ARG A 78 4.50 12.59 -7.81
C ARG A 78 5.44 13.59 -7.16
N SER A 79 5.36 14.86 -7.55
CA SER A 79 6.17 15.95 -6.99
C SER A 79 5.91 16.11 -5.49
N PHE A 80 4.63 16.13 -5.09
CA PHE A 80 4.21 16.17 -3.70
C PHE A 80 4.84 15.04 -2.88
N ARG A 81 4.68 13.77 -3.29
CA ARG A 81 5.24 12.63 -2.57
C ARG A 81 6.78 12.60 -2.58
N THR A 82 7.40 13.04 -3.68
CA THR A 82 8.85 13.18 -3.77
C THR A 82 9.37 14.23 -2.79
N SER A 83 8.64 15.34 -2.59
CA SER A 83 9.00 16.37 -1.60
C SER A 83 8.99 15.84 -0.16
N LEU A 84 8.26 14.74 0.11
CA LEU A 84 8.24 14.04 1.39
C LEU A 84 9.37 12.98 1.52
N GLY A 85 10.24 12.87 0.52
CA GLY A 85 11.38 11.94 0.50
C GLY A 85 11.07 10.56 -0.07
N MET A 86 9.90 10.36 -0.70
CA MET A 86 9.56 9.07 -1.32
C MET A 86 10.09 8.95 -2.75
N GLU A 87 10.50 7.73 -3.13
CA GLU A 87 10.63 7.35 -4.53
C GLU A 87 9.27 6.91 -5.08
N VAL A 88 8.74 7.63 -6.07
CA VAL A 88 7.38 7.38 -6.61
C VAL A 88 7.46 6.70 -7.97
N VAL A 89 6.85 5.53 -8.07
CA VAL A 89 6.73 4.74 -9.30
C VAL A 89 5.27 4.69 -9.74
N GLY A 90 4.99 5.15 -10.96
CA GLY A 90 3.67 4.98 -11.56
C GLY A 90 3.43 3.53 -11.97
N LEU A 91 2.20 3.05 -11.77
CA LEU A 91 1.78 1.72 -12.19
C LEU A 91 1.86 1.63 -13.72
N GLY A 92 2.48 0.55 -14.20
CA GLY A 92 2.71 0.31 -15.63
C GLY A 92 3.65 -0.88 -15.85
N PRO A 93 4.06 -1.14 -17.11
CA PRO A 93 4.87 -2.31 -17.47
C PRO A 93 6.18 -2.44 -16.70
N SER A 94 6.80 -1.32 -16.31
CA SER A 94 8.08 -1.29 -15.58
C SER A 94 7.93 -1.29 -14.05
N ALA A 95 6.72 -1.11 -13.52
CA ALA A 95 6.49 -0.91 -12.08
C ALA A 95 7.00 -2.10 -11.24
N GLY A 96 6.77 -3.33 -11.71
CA GLY A 96 7.26 -4.53 -11.04
C GLY A 96 8.79 -4.60 -10.98
N THR A 97 9.47 -4.24 -12.07
CA THR A 97 10.94 -4.22 -12.12
C THR A 97 11.52 -3.15 -11.21
N GLN A 98 10.91 -1.96 -11.17
CA GLN A 98 11.31 -0.88 -10.28
C GLN A 98 11.08 -1.23 -8.81
N ALA A 99 9.94 -1.86 -8.48
CA ALA A 99 9.69 -2.35 -7.13
C ALA A 99 10.73 -3.40 -6.69
N VAL A 100 11.11 -4.33 -7.57
CA VAL A 100 12.19 -5.29 -7.30
C VAL A 100 13.53 -4.59 -7.07
N ALA A 101 13.84 -3.55 -7.84
CA ALA A 101 15.07 -2.76 -7.67
C ALA A 101 15.10 -2.07 -6.29
N MET A 102 13.99 -1.43 -5.88
CA MET A 102 13.87 -0.81 -4.55
C MET A 102 14.04 -1.83 -3.43
N LEU A 103 13.39 -2.99 -3.52
CA LEU A 103 13.51 -4.05 -2.50
C LEU A 103 14.94 -4.60 -2.41
N ARG A 104 15.62 -4.81 -3.55
CA ARG A 104 17.04 -5.23 -3.58
C ARG A 104 17.99 -4.18 -3.00
N ALA A 105 17.62 -2.91 -3.08
CA ALA A 105 18.31 -1.81 -2.40
C ALA A 105 17.92 -1.71 -0.91
N ASN A 106 17.27 -2.74 -0.34
CA ASN A 106 16.82 -2.83 1.04
C ASN A 106 15.92 -1.67 1.49
N ARG A 107 15.01 -1.23 0.61
CA ARG A 107 14.04 -0.16 0.89
C ARG A 107 12.72 -0.71 1.42
N ALA A 108 11.94 0.16 2.07
CA ALA A 108 10.54 -0.10 2.36
C ALA A 108 9.68 0.38 1.18
N VAL A 109 8.82 -0.49 0.65
CA VAL A 109 7.99 -0.21 -0.53
C VAL A 109 6.51 -0.30 -0.17
N CYS A 110 5.81 0.83 -0.23
CA CYS A 110 4.36 0.92 -0.05
C CYS A 110 3.63 0.43 -1.30
N LEU A 111 2.70 -0.52 -1.11
CA LEU A 111 1.83 -1.03 -2.15
C LEU A 111 0.37 -0.98 -1.68
N PRO A 112 -0.45 -0.05 -2.20
CA PRO A 112 -1.89 -0.10 -1.99
C PRO A 112 -2.46 -1.45 -2.46
N SER A 113 -3.24 -2.10 -1.60
CA SER A 113 -3.55 -3.54 -1.71
C SER A 113 -5.03 -3.88 -1.48
N ASP A 114 -5.91 -2.89 -1.44
CA ASP A 114 -7.35 -3.02 -1.15
C ASP A 114 -8.27 -2.89 -2.37
N ARG A 115 -7.72 -2.54 -3.54
CA ARG A 115 -8.41 -2.51 -4.83
C ARG A 115 -7.49 -2.89 -5.99
N HIS A 116 -7.99 -3.69 -6.92
CA HIS A 116 -7.30 -3.99 -8.18
C HIS A 116 -7.61 -2.93 -9.25
N VAL A 117 -6.56 -2.24 -9.70
CA VAL A 117 -6.66 -1.11 -10.66
C VAL A 117 -5.92 -1.37 -11.97
N GLY A 118 -5.31 -2.55 -12.12
CA GLY A 118 -4.50 -2.90 -13.29
C GLY A 118 -3.51 -4.04 -13.01
N GLY A 119 -2.85 -4.51 -14.06
CA GLY A 119 -1.93 -5.65 -13.96
C GLY A 119 -2.63 -6.94 -13.55
N VAL A 120 -1.88 -7.86 -12.94
CA VAL A 120 -2.40 -9.18 -12.54
C VAL A 120 -3.18 -9.06 -11.22
N GLY A 121 -4.47 -9.39 -11.28
CA GLY A 121 -5.32 -9.52 -10.10
C GLY A 121 -5.42 -10.99 -9.63
N VAL A 122 -5.77 -11.15 -8.36
CA VAL A 122 -6.07 -12.43 -7.72
C VAL A 122 -7.46 -12.35 -7.12
N GLU A 123 -8.29 -13.34 -7.43
CA GLU A 123 -9.61 -13.47 -6.79
C GLU A 123 -9.42 -13.87 -5.33
N VAL A 124 -10.08 -13.13 -4.44
CA VAL A 124 -10.10 -13.36 -3.00
C VAL A 124 -11.51 -13.20 -2.46
N GLU A 125 -11.77 -13.78 -1.30
CA GLU A 125 -12.85 -13.36 -0.42
C GLU A 125 -12.40 -12.12 0.37
N PHE A 126 -13.18 -11.05 0.31
CA PHE A 126 -12.95 -9.77 0.97
C PHE A 126 -14.29 -9.24 1.51
N PHE A 127 -14.40 -9.10 2.84
CA PHE A 127 -15.63 -8.79 3.58
C PHE A 127 -16.81 -9.71 3.26
N GLY A 128 -16.53 -11.00 3.07
CA GLY A 128 -17.54 -12.03 2.79
C GLY A 128 -18.03 -12.09 1.33
N GLU A 129 -17.50 -11.24 0.45
CA GLU A 129 -17.81 -11.24 -0.98
C GLU A 129 -16.54 -11.47 -1.83
N ARG A 130 -16.72 -11.96 -3.06
CA ARG A 130 -15.60 -12.21 -3.99
C ARG A 130 -15.19 -10.93 -4.70
N THR A 131 -13.90 -10.60 -4.70
CA THR A 131 -13.32 -9.49 -5.47
C THR A 131 -11.91 -9.82 -5.95
N MET A 132 -11.30 -8.90 -6.71
CA MET A 132 -9.93 -8.96 -7.18
C MET A 132 -9.05 -8.00 -6.38
N LEU A 133 -7.95 -8.52 -5.82
CA LEU A 133 -6.87 -7.72 -5.22
C LEU A 133 -5.58 -7.84 -6.04
N PRO A 134 -4.66 -6.86 -5.96
CA PRO A 134 -3.42 -6.91 -6.74
C PRO A 134 -2.51 -8.06 -6.29
N ALA A 135 -2.00 -8.84 -7.25
CA ALA A 135 -1.05 -9.93 -6.99
C ALA A 135 0.35 -9.45 -6.58
N GLY A 136 0.63 -8.15 -6.75
CA GLY A 136 1.94 -7.52 -6.63
C GLY A 136 2.65 -7.82 -5.30
N PRO A 137 2.05 -7.51 -4.13
CA PRO A 137 2.69 -7.71 -2.83
C PRO A 137 3.13 -9.17 -2.61
N ALA A 138 2.21 -10.12 -2.83
CA ALA A 138 2.50 -11.54 -2.69
C ALA A 138 3.57 -12.01 -3.68
N THR A 139 3.47 -11.61 -4.94
CA THR A 139 4.42 -11.98 -6.00
C THR A 139 5.82 -11.46 -5.71
N LEU A 140 5.94 -10.20 -5.28
CA LEU A 140 7.21 -9.58 -4.95
C LEU A 140 7.84 -10.29 -3.75
N ALA A 141 7.11 -10.47 -2.65
CA ALA A 141 7.62 -11.14 -1.46
C ALA A 141 8.11 -12.56 -1.75
N LEU A 142 7.34 -13.36 -2.50
CA LEU A 142 7.70 -14.74 -2.87
C LEU A 142 8.90 -14.81 -3.83
N ARG A 143 9.19 -13.76 -4.60
CA ARG A 143 10.30 -13.72 -5.56
C ARG A 143 11.58 -13.12 -4.99
N THR A 144 11.47 -12.08 -4.16
CA THR A 144 12.62 -11.35 -3.61
C THR A 144 13.00 -11.85 -2.22
N GLY A 145 12.08 -12.48 -1.50
CA GLY A 145 12.22 -12.79 -0.08
C GLY A 145 12.11 -11.55 0.82
N ALA A 146 11.59 -10.43 0.30
CA ALA A 146 11.27 -9.25 1.11
C ALA A 146 10.20 -9.59 2.14
N THR A 147 10.27 -8.94 3.31
CA THR A 147 9.27 -9.12 4.37
C THR A 147 7.96 -8.45 3.95
N LEU A 148 6.84 -9.19 3.96
CA LEU A 148 5.52 -8.65 3.63
C LEU A 148 4.75 -8.31 4.90
N LEU A 149 4.55 -7.02 5.16
CA LEU A 149 3.86 -6.49 6.33
C LEU A 149 2.53 -5.86 5.91
N PRO A 150 1.39 -6.32 6.47
CA PRO A 150 0.15 -5.56 6.43
C PRO A 150 0.28 -4.34 7.34
N ILE A 151 -0.02 -3.15 6.81
CA ILE A 151 0.01 -1.91 7.59
C ILE A 151 -1.24 -1.08 7.35
N ALA A 152 -1.58 -0.21 8.29
CA ALA A 152 -2.57 0.84 8.09
C ALA A 152 -2.16 2.12 8.82
N VAL A 153 -2.74 3.23 8.41
CA VAL A 153 -2.57 4.53 9.06
C VAL A 153 -3.95 5.09 9.35
N TYR A 154 -4.16 5.55 10.57
CA TYR A 154 -5.42 6.12 11.02
C TYR A 154 -5.22 7.59 11.32
N ASP A 155 -6.11 8.43 10.83
CA ASP A 155 -6.20 9.82 11.23
C ASP A 155 -6.68 9.90 12.69
N ARG A 156 -6.04 10.78 13.45
CA ARG A 156 -6.37 11.11 14.85
C ARG A 156 -6.47 12.63 14.99
N PRO A 157 -7.16 13.15 16.01
CA PRO A 157 -7.12 14.57 16.30
C PRO A 157 -5.68 15.05 16.47
N GLY A 158 -5.23 15.96 15.59
CA GLY A 158 -3.88 16.54 15.63
C GLY A 158 -2.76 15.66 15.08
N GLY A 159 -3.06 14.52 14.43
CA GLY A 159 -2.00 13.63 13.95
C GLY A 159 -2.47 12.34 13.28
N CYS A 160 -1.59 11.36 13.23
CA CYS A 160 -1.85 10.02 12.69
C CYS A 160 -1.32 8.92 13.61
N HIS A 161 -1.89 7.72 13.46
CA HIS A 161 -1.44 6.52 14.15
C HIS A 161 -1.14 5.41 13.13
N GLY A 162 0.11 4.96 13.06
CA GLY A 162 0.53 3.84 12.21
C GLY A 162 0.43 2.50 12.92
N VAL A 163 -0.10 1.49 12.25
CA VAL A 163 -0.18 0.12 12.76
C VAL A 163 0.53 -0.82 11.80
N VAL A 164 1.45 -1.63 12.33
CA VAL A 164 2.17 -2.66 11.58
C VAL A 164 1.84 -4.04 12.15
N ARG A 165 1.12 -4.85 11.36
CA ARG A 165 0.75 -6.22 11.74
C ARG A 165 1.93 -7.19 11.54
N PRO A 166 1.88 -8.39 12.15
CA PRO A 166 2.88 -9.43 11.91
C PRO A 166 3.08 -9.74 10.43
N ALA A 167 4.31 -10.10 10.06
CA ALA A 167 4.64 -10.45 8.68
C ALA A 167 3.85 -11.68 8.21
N LEU A 168 3.36 -11.61 6.97
CA LEU A 168 2.73 -12.75 6.33
C LEU A 168 3.77 -13.83 6.00
N ARG A 169 3.36 -15.10 6.15
CA ARG A 169 4.19 -16.24 5.77
C ARG A 169 4.24 -16.39 4.26
N THR A 170 5.33 -15.93 3.64
CA THR A 170 5.58 -15.99 2.20
C THR A 170 6.58 -17.07 1.81
N VAL A 171 6.36 -18.30 2.29
CA VAL A 171 7.15 -19.47 1.88
C VAL A 171 6.57 -20.11 0.62
N ARG A 172 7.43 -20.72 -0.20
CA ARG A 172 7.03 -21.50 -1.36
C ARG A 172 6.57 -22.88 -0.92
N GLU A 173 5.31 -23.20 -1.12
CA GLU A 173 4.72 -24.50 -0.77
C GLU A 173 4.37 -25.30 -2.03
N GLY A 174 4.39 -24.65 -3.20
CA GLY A 174 4.20 -25.31 -4.47
C GLY A 174 4.44 -24.41 -5.68
N ARG A 175 3.50 -24.44 -6.63
CA ARG A 175 3.57 -23.58 -7.80
C ARG A 175 3.41 -22.13 -7.36
N LEU A 176 4.21 -21.24 -7.95
CA LEU A 176 4.22 -19.82 -7.60
C LEU A 176 2.81 -19.21 -7.67
N ARG A 177 2.01 -19.60 -8.67
CA ARG A 177 0.64 -19.11 -8.83
C ARG A 177 -0.23 -19.46 -7.62
N ASP A 178 -0.15 -20.69 -7.13
CA ASP A 178 -0.97 -21.17 -6.02
C ASP A 178 -0.54 -20.48 -4.71
N ASP A 179 0.78 -20.29 -4.50
CA ASP A 179 1.32 -19.54 -3.37
C ASP A 179 0.90 -18.06 -3.41
N VAL A 180 0.90 -17.42 -4.58
CA VAL A 180 0.44 -16.04 -4.74
C VAL A 180 -1.02 -15.91 -4.35
N VAL A 181 -1.88 -16.84 -4.79
CA VAL A 181 -3.31 -16.85 -4.40
C VAL A 181 -3.47 -16.97 -2.88
N ARG A 182 -2.81 -17.95 -2.26
CA ARG A 182 -2.85 -18.17 -0.80
C ARG A 182 -2.37 -16.93 -0.03
N VAL A 183 -1.23 -16.37 -0.38
CA VAL A 183 -0.66 -15.19 0.32
C VAL A 183 -1.55 -13.97 0.14
N THR A 184 -2.13 -13.77 -1.05
CA THR A 184 -3.03 -12.63 -1.30
C THR A 184 -4.33 -12.77 -0.51
N GLN A 185 -4.89 -13.97 -0.40
CA GLN A 185 -6.05 -14.22 0.46
C GLN A 185 -5.75 -13.98 1.94
N ASN A 186 -4.57 -14.37 2.42
CA ASN A 186 -4.17 -14.06 3.80
C ASN A 186 -3.99 -12.55 4.00
N LEU A 187 -3.41 -11.85 3.01
CA LEU A 187 -3.30 -10.40 3.02
C LEU A 187 -4.68 -9.73 3.05
N ALA A 188 -5.65 -10.23 2.28
CA ALA A 188 -7.02 -9.72 2.29
C ALA A 188 -7.62 -9.73 3.71
N ARG A 189 -7.46 -10.82 4.47
CA ARG A 189 -7.95 -10.93 5.86
C ARG A 189 -7.27 -9.96 6.83
N GLU A 190 -5.98 -9.72 6.65
CA GLU A 190 -5.27 -8.72 7.45
C GLU A 190 -5.74 -7.31 7.11
N ILE A 191 -5.98 -7.02 5.82
CA ILE A 191 -6.54 -5.75 5.36
C ILE A 191 -7.97 -5.56 5.88
N GLU A 192 -8.82 -6.59 5.88
CA GLU A 192 -10.16 -6.55 6.51
C GLU A 192 -10.06 -6.17 7.98
N SER A 193 -9.14 -6.82 8.70
CA SER A 193 -8.94 -6.60 10.13
C SER A 193 -8.52 -5.14 10.39
N LEU A 194 -7.65 -4.58 9.55
CA LEU A 194 -7.22 -3.19 9.65
C LEU A 194 -8.35 -2.21 9.30
N ILE A 195 -9.05 -2.40 8.19
CA ILE A 195 -10.18 -1.54 7.79
C ILE A 195 -11.27 -1.56 8.86
N SER A 196 -11.58 -2.73 9.45
CA SER A 196 -12.64 -2.90 10.44
C SER A 196 -12.45 -2.09 11.73
N VAL A 197 -11.22 -1.62 12.02
CA VAL A 197 -10.94 -0.77 13.18
C VAL A 197 -11.56 0.62 13.02
N ALA A 198 -11.54 1.18 11.82
CA ALA A 198 -12.04 2.52 11.50
C ALA A 198 -12.53 2.58 10.03
N PRO A 199 -13.60 1.85 9.68
CA PRO A 199 -14.06 1.72 8.30
C PRO A 199 -14.46 3.06 7.68
N GLU A 200 -14.84 4.04 8.49
CA GLU A 200 -15.15 5.40 8.05
C GLU A 200 -13.95 6.16 7.47
N GLN A 201 -12.72 5.71 7.76
CA GLN A 201 -11.49 6.27 7.21
C GLN A 201 -11.02 5.58 5.93
N TRP A 202 -11.77 4.59 5.44
CA TRP A 202 -11.43 3.85 4.23
C TRP A 202 -11.85 4.63 2.99
N HIS A 203 -10.86 5.18 2.30
CA HIS A 203 -11.05 6.04 1.13
C HIS A 203 -11.27 5.24 -0.16
N LEU A 204 -12.20 4.28 -0.12
CA LEU A 204 -12.59 3.51 -1.29
C LEU A 204 -13.95 3.97 -1.83
N LEU A 205 -13.90 4.95 -2.72
CA LEU A 205 -15.10 5.60 -3.28
C LEU A 205 -15.57 4.99 -4.60
N GLN A 206 -14.86 3.97 -5.10
CA GLN A 206 -15.14 3.33 -6.38
C GLN A 206 -15.65 1.89 -6.16
N PRO A 207 -16.47 1.35 -7.10
CA PRO A 207 -16.89 -0.04 -7.09
C PRO A 207 -15.71 -1.00 -6.94
N ASN A 208 -15.74 -1.82 -5.90
CA ASN A 208 -14.68 -2.78 -5.60
C ASN A 208 -15.14 -4.21 -5.83
N TRP A 209 -16.40 -4.52 -5.58
CA TRP A 209 -16.94 -5.85 -5.81
C TRP A 209 -17.65 -5.91 -7.18
N PRO A 210 -17.71 -7.09 -7.82
CA PRO A 210 -18.51 -7.27 -9.02
C PRO A 210 -20.00 -6.90 -8.83
N SER A 211 -20.54 -7.14 -7.63
CA SER A 211 -21.91 -6.80 -7.22
C SER A 211 -22.20 -5.29 -7.31
N ASP A 212 -21.23 -4.43 -6.96
CA ASP A 212 -21.37 -2.97 -7.03
C ASP A 212 -21.67 -2.46 -8.46
N ARG A 213 -21.09 -3.13 -9.47
CA ARG A 213 -21.26 -2.77 -10.88
C ARG A 213 -22.58 -3.28 -11.45
N LEU A 214 -23.08 -4.40 -10.94
CA LEU A 214 -24.39 -4.93 -11.30
C LEU A 214 -25.53 -4.06 -10.73
N ALA A 215 -25.31 -3.45 -9.56
CA ALA A 215 -26.25 -2.52 -8.94
C ALA A 215 -26.33 -1.16 -9.67
N ASN A 216 -25.35 -0.82 -10.52
CA ASN A 216 -25.32 0.44 -11.28
C ASN A 216 -24.96 0.23 -12.77
N PRO A 217 -25.92 -0.16 -13.62
CA PRO A 217 -25.67 -0.45 -15.04
C PRO A 217 -25.18 0.74 -15.87
N ALA A 218 -25.28 1.97 -15.35
CA ALA A 218 -24.80 3.18 -16.02
C ALA A 218 -23.27 3.30 -16.06
N SER A 219 -22.52 2.51 -15.27
CA SER A 219 -21.05 2.54 -15.26
C SER A 219 -20.38 1.59 -16.25
N THR A 220 -21.13 0.76 -16.98
CA THR A 220 -20.58 -0.19 -17.97
C THR A 220 -20.30 0.39 -19.37
N SER A 221 -20.63 1.66 -19.60
CA SER A 221 -20.33 2.38 -20.83
C SER A 221 -19.11 3.30 -20.64
N GLY A 222 -17.91 2.72 -20.53
CA GLY A 222 -16.68 3.49 -20.43
C GLY A 222 -15.43 2.65 -20.63
N VAL A 223 -14.80 2.83 -21.79
CA VAL A 223 -13.47 2.35 -22.20
C VAL A 223 -13.40 0.90 -22.71
N ARG A 224 -13.76 0.73 -23.99
CA ARG A 224 -12.90 -0.05 -24.89
C ARG A 224 -11.84 0.91 -25.44
N LEU A 225 -10.58 0.69 -25.07
CA LEU A 225 -9.38 1.02 -25.85
C LEU A 225 -8.38 -0.11 -25.66
#